data_AF-A0A356NIH4-F1
#
_entry.id   AF-A0A356NIH4-F1
#
_cell.length_a   1.000
_cell.length_b   1.000
_cell.length_c   1.000
_cell.angle_alpha   90.00
_cell.angle_beta   90.00
_cell.angle_gamma   90.00
#
_symmetry.space_group_name_H-M   'P 1'
#
loop_
_entity.id
_entity.type
_entity.pdbx_description
1 polymer ?
#
loop_
_entity_poly.entity_id
_entity_poly.type
_entity_poly.pdbx_seq_one_letter_code
_entity_poly.pdbx_strand_id
1 'polypeptide(L)'
;MSDQIAAIGVVARSMEIETFNTCEPTNPTAVMSIHGTKDDYEGITYNGKIYYPSIDQINQFWIAHNNLENIPKVVQMPDLNEYDASIVEHYSWNEGGGDVAVEHYKVIGGGHDWPGNWGNMDIDASLEIWNFVKRFSRSTRTQQLSIIRHSDGISISTDTQEGQAYRVQSSQDLR
;
A
#
# COMPACT_ATOMS: atom_id res chain seq x y z
N MET A 1 -14.94 5.62 -2.78
CA MET A 1 -14.01 5.77 -1.63
C MET A 1 -12.56 5.46 -2.01
N SER A 2 -12.29 4.60 -3.00
CA SER A 2 -10.94 4.30 -3.52
C SER A 2 -10.16 5.55 -3.95
N ASP A 3 -10.86 6.63 -4.34
CA ASP A 3 -10.24 7.91 -4.71
C ASP A 3 -9.85 8.79 -3.52
N GLN A 4 -9.54 8.23 -2.35
CA GLN A 4 -9.05 8.99 -1.18
C GLN A 4 -7.92 8.30 -0.41
N ILE A 5 -7.70 7.00 -0.61
CA ILE A 5 -6.77 6.21 0.21
C ILE A 5 -5.48 5.98 -0.59
N ALA A 6 -4.33 6.42 -0.05
CA ALA A 6 -3.01 6.19 -0.65
C ALA A 6 -2.40 4.85 -0.19
N ALA A 7 -2.63 4.50 1.07
CA ALA A 7 -2.08 3.32 1.71
C ALA A 7 -3.00 2.80 2.82
N ILE A 8 -2.90 1.51 3.10
CA ILE A 8 -3.65 0.80 4.14
C ILE A 8 -2.65 0.04 5.02
N GLY A 9 -2.83 0.10 6.34
CA GLY A 9 -2.15 -0.76 7.31
C GLY A 9 -3.16 -1.62 8.05
N VAL A 10 -2.89 -2.93 8.16
CA VAL A 10 -3.80 -3.89 8.78
C VAL A 10 -3.06 -4.78 9.77
N VAL A 11 -3.63 -5.01 10.95
CA VAL A 11 -3.08 -5.90 11.99
C VAL A 11 -4.14 -6.93 12.38
N ALA A 12 -3.71 -8.19 12.56
CA ALA A 12 -4.45 -9.34 13.09
C ALA A 12 -5.67 -9.81 12.26
N ARG A 13 -6.52 -8.90 11.79
CA ARG A 13 -7.66 -9.23 10.90
C ARG A 13 -7.30 -9.07 9.44
N SER A 14 -8.07 -9.73 8.58
CA SER A 14 -7.94 -9.63 7.13
C SER A 14 -9.30 -9.33 6.50
N MET A 15 -9.34 -9.21 5.18
CA MET A 15 -10.57 -8.94 4.42
C MET A 15 -11.53 -10.13 4.55
N GLU A 16 -12.81 -9.89 4.86
CA GLU A 16 -13.83 -10.94 4.85
C GLU A 16 -14.10 -11.45 3.42
N ILE A 17 -14.51 -12.72 3.28
CA ILE A 17 -14.67 -13.37 1.98
C ILE A 17 -15.69 -12.66 1.07
N GLU A 18 -16.76 -12.08 1.63
CA GLU A 18 -17.76 -11.34 0.85
C GLU A 18 -17.17 -10.06 0.27
N THR A 19 -16.34 -9.36 1.07
CA THR A 19 -15.61 -8.18 0.61
C THR A 19 -14.56 -8.60 -0.42
N PHE A 20 -13.81 -9.67 -0.18
CA PHE A 20 -12.80 -10.19 -1.12
C PHE A 20 -13.38 -10.50 -2.50
N ASN A 21 -14.58 -11.09 -2.55
CA ASN A 21 -15.25 -11.44 -3.80
C ASN A 21 -15.84 -10.24 -4.56
N THR A 22 -15.98 -9.07 -3.91
CA THR A 22 -16.65 -7.90 -4.48
C THR A 22 -15.75 -6.65 -4.49
N CYS A 23 -14.51 -6.76 -4.02
CA CYS A 23 -13.58 -5.64 -3.95
C CYS A 23 -13.04 -5.33 -5.34
N GLU A 24 -13.45 -4.19 -5.89
CA GLU A 24 -12.97 -3.66 -7.18
C GLU A 24 -12.30 -2.30 -6.98
N PRO A 25 -11.09 -2.25 -6.39
CA PRO A 25 -10.35 -1.00 -6.28
C PRO A 25 -9.94 -0.49 -7.66
N THR A 26 -10.04 0.82 -7.87
CA THR A 26 -9.77 1.46 -9.17
C THR A 26 -8.37 2.07 -9.26
N ASN A 27 -7.75 2.37 -8.12
CA ASN A 27 -6.44 3.00 -8.04
C ASN A 27 -5.42 2.03 -7.44
N PRO A 28 -4.15 2.06 -7.88
CA PRO A 28 -3.06 1.42 -7.15
C PRO A 28 -3.10 1.85 -5.68
N THR A 29 -2.99 0.89 -4.77
CA THR A 29 -3.14 1.12 -3.34
C THR A 29 -2.04 0.38 -2.60
N ALA A 30 -1.22 1.11 -1.86
CA ALA A 30 -0.17 0.47 -1.07
C ALA A 30 -0.79 -0.23 0.14
N VAL A 31 -0.38 -1.48 0.42
CA VAL A 31 -0.94 -2.26 1.53
C VAL A 31 0.16 -2.87 2.38
N MET A 32 0.07 -2.66 3.69
CA MET A 32 0.88 -3.34 4.69
C MET A 32 -0.01 -4.18 5.60
N SER A 33 0.41 -5.41 5.87
CA SER A 33 -0.30 -6.35 6.74
C SER A 33 0.62 -6.94 7.80
N ILE A 34 0.11 -7.18 9.00
CA ILE A 34 0.83 -7.81 10.12
C ILE A 34 -0.06 -8.90 10.70
N HIS A 35 0.35 -10.16 10.60
CA HIS A 35 -0.48 -11.29 11.04
C HIS A 35 0.32 -12.37 11.77
N GLY A 36 -0.27 -12.86 12.87
CA GLY A 36 0.22 -14.01 13.61
C GLY A 36 -0.13 -15.34 12.93
N THR A 37 0.82 -16.27 12.85
CA THR A 37 0.56 -17.61 12.28
C THR A 37 -0.28 -18.50 13.20
N LYS A 38 -0.42 -18.14 14.48
CA LYS A 38 -1.28 -18.81 15.48
C LYS A 38 -2.49 -17.96 15.87
N ASP A 39 -2.84 -16.96 15.08
CA ASP A 39 -4.10 -16.25 15.24
C ASP A 39 -5.26 -17.22 14.98
N ASP A 40 -6.02 -17.53 16.04
CA ASP A 40 -7.22 -18.35 16.02
C ASP A 40 -8.46 -17.61 16.56
N TYR A 41 -8.34 -16.30 16.76
CA TYR A 41 -9.36 -15.49 17.42
C TYR A 41 -10.64 -15.45 16.57
N GLU A 42 -11.77 -15.81 17.19
CA GLU A 42 -13.09 -15.84 16.56
C GLU A 42 -13.15 -16.63 15.22
N GLY A 43 -12.26 -17.62 15.06
CA GLY A 43 -12.22 -18.46 13.87
C GLY A 43 -11.53 -17.85 12.66
N ILE A 44 -10.82 -16.73 12.84
CA ILE A 44 -9.81 -16.25 11.89
C ILE A 44 -8.64 -17.23 11.93
N THR A 45 -8.02 -17.48 10.77
CA THR A 45 -6.82 -18.30 10.69
C THR A 45 -5.89 -17.71 9.63
N TYR A 46 -4.59 -17.75 9.89
CA TYR A 46 -3.59 -17.27 8.93
C TYR A 46 -3.71 -17.94 7.55
N ASN A 47 -4.03 -19.24 7.53
CA ASN A 47 -4.22 -20.05 6.32
C ASN A 47 -5.63 -19.93 5.72
N GLY A 48 -6.50 -19.09 6.28
CA GLY A 48 -7.88 -18.89 5.82
C GLY A 48 -8.87 -19.94 6.34
N LYS A 49 -10.15 -19.56 6.28
CA LYS A 49 -11.33 -20.35 6.67
C LYS A 49 -12.54 -19.92 5.83
N ILE A 50 -13.67 -20.63 5.91
CA ILE A 50 -14.90 -20.41 5.12
C ILE A 50 -15.26 -18.92 4.91
N TYR A 51 -15.09 -18.06 5.92
CA TYR A 51 -15.45 -16.64 5.86
C TYR A 51 -14.27 -15.67 5.70
N TYR A 52 -13.03 -16.18 5.65
CA TYR A 52 -11.80 -15.37 5.59
C TYR A 52 -10.79 -16.02 4.62
N PRO A 53 -10.41 -15.36 3.52
CA PRO A 53 -9.30 -15.82 2.69
C PRO A 53 -8.00 -15.92 3.50
N SER A 54 -7.07 -16.76 3.05
CA SER A 54 -5.74 -16.81 3.63
C SER A 54 -5.00 -15.48 3.42
N ILE A 55 -4.02 -15.21 4.28
CA ILE A 55 -3.18 -14.02 4.11
C ILE A 55 -2.41 -14.05 2.79
N ASP A 56 -2.04 -15.25 2.33
CA ASP A 56 -1.44 -15.46 1.00
C ASP A 56 -2.39 -15.06 -0.14
N GLN A 57 -3.68 -15.45 -0.08
CA GLN A 57 -4.68 -15.05 -1.07
C GLN A 57 -4.88 -13.52 -1.10
N ILE A 58 -4.87 -12.88 0.07
CA ILE A 58 -5.03 -11.41 0.16
C ILE A 58 -3.81 -10.69 -0.37
N ASN A 59 -2.60 -11.18 -0.07
CA ASN A 59 -1.37 -10.64 -0.63
C ASN A 59 -1.38 -10.78 -2.16
N GLN A 60 -1.75 -11.96 -2.69
CA GLN A 60 -1.86 -12.19 -4.13
C GLN A 60 -2.87 -11.25 -4.81
N PHE A 61 -4.01 -10.99 -4.17
CA PHE A 61 -4.99 -10.02 -4.66
C PHE A 61 -4.37 -8.63 -4.82
N TRP A 62 -3.68 -8.11 -3.79
CA TRP A 62 -3.08 -6.77 -3.85
C TRP A 62 -1.87 -6.70 -4.78
N ILE A 63 -1.07 -7.77 -4.88
CA ILE A 63 0.04 -7.88 -5.83
C ILE A 63 -0.50 -7.79 -7.26
N ALA A 64 -1.55 -8.55 -7.58
CA ALA A 64 -2.17 -8.54 -8.89
C ALA A 64 -2.84 -7.19 -9.20
N HIS A 65 -3.58 -6.63 -8.24
CA HIS A 65 -4.23 -5.32 -8.39
C HIS A 65 -3.21 -4.20 -8.67
N ASN A 66 -2.07 -4.23 -7.98
CA ASN A 66 -1.01 -3.23 -8.14
C ASN A 66 -0.04 -3.54 -9.29
N ASN A 67 -0.29 -4.61 -10.07
CA ASN A 67 0.56 -5.06 -11.16
C ASN A 67 2.03 -5.28 -10.75
N LEU A 68 2.26 -5.85 -9.56
CA LEU A 68 3.59 -6.14 -9.02
C LEU A 68 4.06 -7.54 -9.43
N GLU A 69 5.37 -7.73 -9.57
CA GLU A 69 5.95 -9.07 -9.72
C GLU A 69 5.71 -9.91 -8.45
N ASN A 70 5.25 -11.15 -8.61
CA ASN A 70 5.02 -12.06 -7.49
C ASN A 70 6.31 -12.76 -7.02
N ILE A 71 7.33 -11.98 -6.72
CA ILE A 71 8.61 -12.45 -6.17
C ILE A 71 8.96 -11.51 -5.01
N PRO A 72 8.68 -11.91 -3.75
CA PRO A 72 8.97 -11.05 -2.62
C PRO A 72 10.46 -10.98 -2.35
N LYS A 73 10.92 -9.81 -1.90
CA LYS A 73 12.10 -9.75 -1.02
C LYS A 73 11.67 -10.16 0.38
N VAL A 74 12.36 -11.15 0.94
CA VAL A 74 12.12 -11.67 2.29
C VAL A 74 13.29 -11.31 3.19
N VAL A 75 13.00 -10.76 4.37
CA VAL A 75 13.98 -10.40 5.40
C VAL A 75 13.53 -10.99 6.73
N GLN A 76 14.39 -11.76 7.38
CA GLN A 76 14.20 -12.16 8.78
C GLN A 76 14.49 -10.95 9.66
N MET A 77 13.52 -10.53 10.48
CA MET A 77 13.73 -9.47 11.46
C MET A 77 14.54 -10.00 12.66
N PRO A 78 15.31 -9.16 13.36
CA PRO A 78 15.95 -9.54 14.60
C PRO A 78 14.93 -10.00 15.64
N ASP A 79 15.21 -11.12 16.29
CA ASP A 79 14.51 -11.56 17.50
C ASP A 79 15.10 -10.76 18.69
N LEU A 80 14.35 -9.75 19.14
CA LEU A 80 14.73 -8.86 20.23
C LEU A 80 14.21 -9.36 21.58
N ASN A 81 13.18 -10.23 21.56
CA ASN A 81 12.60 -10.83 22.75
C ASN A 81 12.37 -12.34 22.59
N GLU A 82 13.43 -13.12 22.86
CA GLU A 82 13.41 -14.58 22.79
C GLU A 82 12.37 -15.26 23.73
N TYR A 83 11.75 -14.52 24.65
CA TYR A 83 10.77 -15.04 25.62
C TYR A 83 9.31 -14.94 25.18
N ASP A 84 9.01 -14.23 24.08
CA ASP A 84 7.64 -14.12 23.57
C ASP A 84 7.21 -15.30 22.67
N ALA A 85 8.15 -16.22 22.40
CA ALA A 85 7.96 -17.43 21.60
C ALA A 85 7.49 -17.16 20.16
N SER A 86 7.90 -16.03 19.59
CA SER A 86 7.61 -15.63 18.22
C SER A 86 8.82 -15.02 17.51
N ILE A 87 8.79 -15.01 16.18
CA ILE A 87 9.78 -14.34 15.33
C ILE A 87 9.07 -13.73 14.13
N VAL A 88 9.70 -12.76 13.45
CA VAL A 88 9.07 -12.04 12.33
C VAL A 88 9.84 -12.21 11.01
N GLU A 89 9.11 -12.62 9.97
CA GLU A 89 9.56 -12.53 8.57
C GLU A 89 8.85 -11.36 7.89
N HIS A 90 9.62 -10.44 7.30
CA HIS A 90 9.12 -9.32 6.48
C HIS A 90 9.21 -9.67 5.00
N TYR A 91 8.06 -9.65 4.34
CA TYR A 91 7.92 -9.83 2.89
C TYR A 91 7.60 -8.48 2.27
N SER A 92 8.25 -8.16 1.15
CA SER A 92 7.98 -6.94 0.40
C SER A 92 7.94 -7.19 -1.11
N TRP A 93 6.88 -6.71 -1.73
CA TRP A 93 6.68 -6.66 -3.18
C TRP A 93 6.62 -5.20 -3.61
N ASN A 94 7.63 -4.75 -4.35
CA ASN A 94 7.73 -3.39 -4.86
C ASN A 94 8.65 -3.35 -6.09
N GLU A 95 8.53 -2.30 -6.90
CA GLU A 95 9.37 -2.08 -8.09
C GLU A 95 10.62 -1.21 -7.79
N GLY A 96 11.13 -1.21 -6.55
CA GLY A 96 12.37 -0.49 -6.22
C GLY A 96 12.31 1.03 -6.44
N GLY A 97 11.14 1.65 -6.20
CA GLY A 97 10.93 3.11 -6.34
C GLY A 97 9.53 3.53 -6.77
N GLY A 98 8.62 2.59 -7.03
CA GLY A 98 7.24 2.87 -7.45
C GLY A 98 6.35 3.47 -6.35
N ASP A 99 5.27 4.12 -6.76
CA ASP A 99 4.25 4.76 -5.91
C ASP A 99 3.33 3.76 -5.18
N VAL A 100 3.63 2.47 -5.24
CA VAL A 100 2.84 1.39 -4.64
C VAL A 100 3.73 0.26 -4.13
N ALA A 101 3.30 -0.41 -3.05
CA ALA A 101 3.94 -1.60 -2.52
C ALA A 101 2.94 -2.48 -1.78
N VAL A 102 3.24 -3.77 -1.72
CA VAL A 102 2.61 -4.70 -0.77
C VAL A 102 3.69 -5.15 0.21
N GLU A 103 3.43 -5.06 1.51
CA GLU A 103 4.32 -5.51 2.56
C GLU A 103 3.57 -6.39 3.56
N HIS A 104 4.21 -7.47 4.01
CA HIS A 104 3.62 -8.38 4.96
C HIS A 104 4.62 -8.77 6.05
N TYR A 105 4.30 -8.47 7.31
CA TYR A 105 4.99 -8.98 8.47
C TYR A 105 4.27 -10.24 8.96
N LYS A 106 4.90 -11.38 8.69
CA LYS A 106 4.45 -12.69 9.16
C LYS A 106 5.07 -12.96 10.53
N VAL A 107 4.24 -12.90 11.57
CA VAL A 107 4.65 -13.14 12.95
C VAL A 107 4.51 -14.64 13.23
N ILE A 108 5.58 -15.39 13.00
CA ILE A 108 5.63 -16.83 13.23
C ILE A 108 5.53 -17.08 14.73
N GLY A 109 4.54 -17.87 15.13
CA GLY A 109 4.26 -18.17 16.54
C GLY A 109 3.36 -17.14 17.23
N GLY A 110 3.15 -15.95 16.64
CA GLY A 110 2.27 -14.91 17.19
C GLY A 110 0.78 -15.21 17.01
N GLY A 111 -0.05 -14.64 17.91
CA GLY A 111 -1.50 -14.78 17.94
C GLY A 111 -2.25 -13.55 17.40
N HIS A 112 -3.46 -13.33 17.91
CA HIS A 112 -4.31 -12.18 17.60
C HIS A 112 -3.91 -10.94 18.40
N ASP A 113 -2.71 -10.45 18.14
CA ASP A 113 -2.07 -9.45 18.97
C ASP A 113 -1.68 -8.19 18.18
N TRP A 114 -1.30 -7.15 18.93
CA TRP A 114 -0.68 -5.95 18.39
C TRP A 114 0.81 -5.93 18.75
N PRO A 115 1.71 -6.34 17.84
CA PRO A 115 3.14 -6.40 18.12
C PRO A 115 3.71 -5.09 18.66
N GLY A 116 4.55 -5.21 19.69
CA GLY A 116 5.10 -4.09 20.46
C GLY A 116 4.25 -3.67 21.66
N ASN A 117 3.02 -4.16 21.76
CA ASN A 117 2.15 -3.95 22.93
C ASN A 117 1.65 -5.29 23.53
N TRP A 118 1.37 -6.28 22.68
CA TRP A 118 1.03 -7.65 23.07
C TRP A 118 1.62 -8.66 22.07
N GLY A 119 1.74 -9.92 22.50
CA GLY A 119 2.29 -10.99 21.68
C GLY A 119 3.76 -10.75 21.37
N ASN A 120 4.10 -10.59 20.09
CA ASN A 120 5.46 -10.34 19.62
C ASN A 120 5.98 -8.96 20.06
N MET A 121 7.22 -8.90 20.53
CA MET A 121 7.88 -7.69 21.01
C MET A 121 9.14 -7.35 20.21
N ASP A 122 9.33 -7.97 19.04
CA ASP A 122 10.45 -7.71 18.13
C ASP A 122 10.25 -6.48 17.27
N ILE A 123 8.98 -6.15 16.98
CA ILE A 123 8.58 -5.01 16.16
C ILE A 123 7.53 -4.16 16.89
N ASP A 124 7.46 -2.87 16.55
CA ASP A 124 6.35 -1.99 16.94
C ASP A 124 5.42 -1.83 15.73
N ALA A 125 4.28 -2.50 15.76
CA ALA A 125 3.33 -2.49 14.65
C ALA A 125 2.85 -1.09 14.29
N SER A 126 2.71 -0.18 15.26
CA SER A 126 2.27 1.19 15.02
C SER A 126 3.35 1.97 14.27
N LEU A 127 4.62 1.79 14.66
CA LEU A 127 5.75 2.42 14.01
C LEU A 127 5.97 1.88 12.60
N GLU A 128 5.86 0.57 12.40
CA GLU A 128 5.97 -0.06 11.07
C GLU A 128 4.89 0.46 10.12
N ILE A 129 3.63 0.48 10.57
CA ILE A 129 2.51 1.02 9.79
C ILE A 129 2.76 2.50 9.47
N TRP A 130 3.18 3.30 10.44
CA TRP A 130 3.47 4.72 10.22
C TRP A 130 4.58 4.91 9.18
N ASN A 131 5.67 4.16 9.29
CA ASN A 131 6.79 4.22 8.37
C ASN A 131 6.41 3.81 6.95
N PHE A 132 5.47 2.88 6.83
CA PHE A 132 4.90 2.48 5.55
C PHE A 132 3.99 3.56 4.97
N VAL A 133 2.91 3.92 5.66
CA VAL A 133 1.87 4.80 5.09
C VAL A 133 2.40 6.18 4.75
N LYS A 134 3.37 6.71 5.51
CA LYS A 134 3.96 8.03 5.25
C LYS A 134 4.75 8.11 3.94
N ARG A 135 5.12 6.96 3.34
CA ARG A 135 5.80 6.91 2.03
C ARG A 135 4.83 7.20 0.88
N PHE A 136 3.55 6.99 1.08
CA PHE A 136 2.54 7.05 0.03
C PHE A 136 1.66 8.26 0.25
N SER A 137 1.60 9.13 -0.76
CA SER A 137 0.68 10.24 -0.79
C SER A 137 -0.10 10.18 -2.08
N ARG A 138 -1.37 10.58 -2.04
CA ARG A 138 -2.06 10.89 -3.29
C ARG A 138 -1.53 12.24 -3.74
N SER A 139 -0.53 12.23 -4.62
CA SER A 139 -0.30 13.38 -5.48
C SER A 139 -1.63 13.61 -6.20
N THR A 140 -2.33 14.70 -5.91
CA THR A 140 -3.40 15.16 -6.78
C THR A 140 -2.79 15.30 -8.16
N ARG A 141 -3.03 14.32 -9.03
CA ARG A 141 -2.69 14.25 -10.46
C ARG A 141 -1.60 15.25 -10.83
N THR A 142 -0.33 14.84 -10.85
CA THR A 142 0.75 15.66 -11.40
C THR A 142 0.30 16.12 -12.78
N GLN A 143 -0.08 17.38 -12.91
CA GLN A 143 -0.39 17.96 -14.22
C GLN A 143 0.94 17.97 -14.95
N GLN A 144 1.07 17.11 -15.96
CA GLN A 144 2.19 17.23 -16.87
C GLN A 144 1.96 18.52 -17.66
N LEU A 145 2.66 19.58 -17.24
CA LEU A 145 2.68 20.84 -17.96
C LEU A 145 3.61 20.65 -19.15
N SER A 146 3.06 20.69 -20.36
CA SER A 146 3.84 20.74 -21.58
C SER A 146 3.93 22.19 -22.05
N ILE A 147 5.16 22.64 -22.29
CA ILE A 147 5.42 23.93 -22.95
C ILE A 147 5.39 23.66 -24.45
N ILE A 148 4.39 24.22 -25.14
CA ILE A 148 4.30 24.17 -26.60
C ILE A 148 4.79 25.51 -27.13
N ARG A 149 5.84 25.48 -27.96
CA ARG A 149 6.36 26.67 -28.64
C ARG A 149 5.77 26.75 -30.04
N HIS A 150 5.13 27.87 -30.35
CA HIS A 150 4.65 28.23 -31.68
C HIS A 150 5.55 29.32 -32.26
N SER A 151 5.47 29.53 -33.58
CA SER A 151 6.19 30.63 -34.26
C SER A 151 5.84 32.02 -33.70
N ASP A 152 4.62 32.15 -33.16
CA ASP A 152 4.04 33.42 -32.75
C ASP A 152 3.87 33.54 -31.22
N GLY A 153 4.41 32.59 -30.44
CA GLY A 153 4.34 32.62 -28.97
C GLY A 153 4.47 31.25 -28.29
N ILE A 154 4.42 31.25 -26.95
CA ILE A 154 4.49 30.05 -26.11
C ILE A 154 3.11 29.79 -25.49
N SER A 155 2.64 28.55 -25.53
CA SER A 155 1.47 28.09 -24.78
C SER A 155 1.86 27.03 -23.76
N ILE A 156 1.14 26.98 -22.63
CA ILE A 156 1.27 25.94 -21.62
C ILE A 156 -0.03 25.14 -21.67
N SER A 157 0.07 23.83 -21.90
CA SER A 157 -1.08 22.93 -21.91
C SER A 157 -0.97 21.89 -20.81
N THR A 158 -2.13 21.51 -20.28
CA THR A 158 -2.30 20.37 -19.38
C THR A 158 -3.07 19.29 -20.14
N ASP A 159 -2.75 18.02 -19.90
CA ASP A 159 -3.30 16.89 -20.65
C ASP A 159 -4.74 16.51 -20.25
N THR A 160 -5.50 17.45 -19.67
CA THR A 160 -6.92 17.24 -19.37
C THR A 160 -7.76 17.73 -20.53
N GLN A 161 -8.32 16.78 -21.28
CA GLN A 161 -9.56 17.01 -22.01
C GLN A 161 -10.58 17.64 -21.05
N GLU A 162 -11.24 18.69 -21.54
CA GLU A 162 -12.22 19.58 -20.89
C GLU A 162 -11.67 20.78 -20.10
N GLY A 163 -11.53 21.90 -20.81
CA GLY A 163 -12.32 23.09 -20.44
C GLY A 163 -11.63 24.32 -19.85
N GLN A 164 -10.31 24.36 -19.63
CA GLN A 164 -9.65 25.59 -19.14
C GLN A 164 -8.31 25.81 -19.87
N ALA A 165 -8.31 26.59 -20.96
CA ALA A 165 -7.09 27.08 -21.58
C ALA A 165 -6.68 28.41 -20.91
N TYR A 166 -5.58 28.41 -20.15
CA TYR A 166 -5.00 29.65 -19.65
C TYR A 166 -4.06 30.23 -20.72
N ARG A 167 -4.46 31.34 -21.35
CA ARG A 167 -3.60 32.10 -22.28
C ARG A 167 -2.84 33.17 -21.49
N VAL A 168 -1.53 33.00 -21.33
CA VAL A 168 -0.66 34.07 -20.86
C VAL A 168 -0.16 34.84 -22.08
N GLN A 169 -0.71 36.03 -22.35
CA GLN A 169 -0.14 36.96 -23.32
C GLN A 169 0.92 37.81 -22.62
N SER A 170 2.16 37.73 -23.10
CA SER A 170 3.21 38.70 -22.75
C SER A 170 2.94 39.99 -23.52
N SER A 171 2.71 41.10 -22.81
CA SER A 171 2.50 42.44 -23.38
C SER A 171 3.83 43.07 -23.79
N GLN A 172 4.51 42.50 -24.77
CA GLN A 172 5.60 43.15 -25.49
C GLN A 172 5.39 42.95 -26.98
N ASP A 173 4.39 43.66 -27.50
CA ASP A 173 4.30 44.11 -28.90
C ASP A 173 3.15 45.12 -28.99
N LEU A 174 3.38 46.28 -28.37
CA LEU A 174 2.72 47.53 -28.74
C LEU A 174 3.81 48.54 -29.03
N ARG A 175 4.37 48.44 -30.24
CA ARG A 175 4.85 49.55 -31.09
C ARG A 175 5.25 49.02 -32.45
#